data_AF-A0A452SWI4-F1
#
_entry.id   AF-A0A452SWI4-F1
#
_cell.length_a   1.000
_cell.length_b   1.000
_cell.length_c   1.000
_cell.angle_alpha   90.00
_cell.angle_beta   90.00
_cell.angle_gamma   90.00
#
_symmetry.space_group_name_H-M   'P 1'
#
loop_
_entity.id
_entity.type
_entity.pdbx_description
1 polymer ?
#
loop_
_entity_poly.entity_id
_entity_poly.type
_entity_poly.pdbx_seq_one_letter_code
_entity_poly.pdbx_strand_id
1 'polypeptide(L)'
;DVSPPQLGDLLTGTHGERGSACRWEVLSPSIKLPLVGVSVRNTFLKFQRRRAGETQVHYSYLHIKPKPFPWEDGNHTLFQNPCVNRLPTGFEDD
;
A
#
# COMPACT_ATOMS: atom_id res chain seq x y z
N ASP A 1 -32.28 21.97 25.02
CA ASP A 1 -32.71 21.03 23.98
C ASP A 1 -32.04 21.45 22.69
N VAL A 2 -30.92 20.83 22.31
CA VAL A 2 -30.14 21.23 21.13
C VAL A 2 -30.11 20.03 20.20
N SER A 3 -30.95 20.09 19.16
CA SER A 3 -31.01 19.09 18.11
C SER A 3 -29.64 18.93 17.45
N PRO A 4 -29.21 17.71 17.12
CA PRO A 4 -27.96 17.49 16.40
C PRO A 4 -28.03 18.21 15.04
N PRO A 5 -26.95 18.87 14.61
CA PRO A 5 -26.94 19.59 13.34
C PRO A 5 -27.19 18.60 12.20
N GLN A 6 -28.18 18.91 11.36
CA GLN A 6 -28.56 18.08 10.23
C GLN A 6 -27.47 18.15 9.16
N LEU A 7 -27.33 17.10 8.36
CA LEU A 7 -26.34 17.04 7.27
C LEU A 7 -26.45 18.23 6.30
N GLY A 8 -27.65 18.80 6.12
CA GLY A 8 -27.88 20.00 5.32
C GLY A 8 -27.27 21.28 5.91
N ASP A 9 -27.31 21.45 7.24
CA ASP A 9 -26.77 22.62 7.95
C ASP A 9 -25.23 22.60 7.98
N LEU A 10 -24.66 21.39 7.99
CA LEU A 10 -23.22 21.16 7.85
C LEU A 10 -22.71 21.57 6.47
N LEU A 11 -23.52 21.52 5.42
CA LEU A 11 -23.10 21.84 4.05
C LEU A 11 -23.36 23.30 3.65
N THR A 12 -24.35 23.98 4.27
CA THR A 12 -24.76 25.36 3.91
C THR A 12 -23.98 26.48 4.61
N GLY A 13 -23.09 26.15 5.56
CA GLY A 13 -22.05 27.07 6.02
C GLY A 13 -22.56 28.36 6.66
N THR A 14 -23.30 28.27 7.75
CA THR A 14 -23.55 29.43 8.61
C THR A 14 -22.25 29.87 9.31
N HIS A 15 -22.04 31.19 9.38
CA HIS A 15 -20.75 31.85 9.66
C HIS A 15 -20.37 31.78 11.15
N GLY A 16 -19.81 30.65 11.61
CA GLY A 16 -19.24 30.51 12.95
C GLY A 16 -18.08 29.52 12.97
N GLU A 17 -17.04 29.79 13.77
CA GLU A 17 -15.80 28.98 13.87
C GLU A 17 -16.09 27.49 14.10
N ARG A 18 -17.13 27.19 14.89
CA ARG A 18 -17.59 25.82 15.18
C ARG A 18 -18.22 25.09 13.98
N GLY A 19 -18.85 25.82 13.06
CA GLY A 19 -19.41 25.27 11.82
C GLY A 19 -18.34 24.95 10.78
N SER A 20 -17.21 25.66 10.81
CA SER A 20 -16.11 25.41 9.87
C SER A 20 -15.33 24.12 10.17
N ALA A 21 -15.10 23.80 11.44
CA ALA A 21 -14.45 22.55 11.83
C ALA A 21 -15.31 21.32 11.46
N CYS A 22 -16.61 21.35 11.79
CA CYS A 22 -17.53 20.26 11.46
C CYS A 22 -17.71 20.06 9.94
N ARG A 23 -17.59 21.12 9.12
CA ARG A 23 -17.55 21.01 7.64
C ARG A 23 -16.41 20.12 7.16
N TRP A 24 -15.20 20.35 7.66
CA TRP A 24 -14.03 19.60 7.22
C TRP A 24 -14.02 18.15 7.72
N GLU A 25 -14.62 17.90 8.88
CA GLU A 25 -14.82 16.56 9.42
C GLU A 25 -15.76 15.70 8.56
N VAL A 26 -16.79 16.31 7.94
CA VAL A 26 -17.72 15.60 7.05
C VAL A 26 -17.20 15.55 5.60
N LEU A 27 -16.56 16.62 5.13
CA LEU A 27 -16.09 16.72 3.75
C LEU A 27 -14.81 15.90 3.51
N SER A 28 -13.89 15.87 4.48
CA SER A 28 -12.63 15.11 4.35
C SER A 28 -12.83 13.63 4.08
N PRO A 29 -13.61 12.85 4.86
CA PRO A 29 -13.80 11.43 4.58
C PRO A 29 -14.52 11.23 3.24
N SER A 30 -15.50 12.09 2.91
CA SER A 30 -16.23 12.05 1.64
C SER A 30 -15.34 12.22 0.40
N ILE A 31 -14.21 12.94 0.52
CA ILE A 31 -13.25 13.12 -0.58
C ILE A 31 -12.09 12.12 -0.49
N LYS A 32 -11.53 11.93 0.71
CA LYS A 32 -10.33 11.10 0.93
C LYS A 32 -10.62 9.62 0.74
N LEU A 33 -11.75 9.11 1.25
CA LEU A 33 -12.10 7.69 1.13
C LEU A 33 -12.28 7.23 -0.33
N PRO A 34 -13.03 7.91 -1.22
CA PRO A 34 -13.11 7.48 -2.60
C PRO A 34 -11.79 7.64 -3.35
N LEU A 35 -11.01 8.69 -3.07
CA LEU A 35 -9.71 8.90 -3.70
C LEU A 35 -8.73 7.76 -3.38
N VAL A 36 -8.62 7.40 -2.09
CA VAL A 36 -7.79 6.27 -1.65
C VAL A 36 -8.36 4.95 -2.17
N GLY A 37 -9.69 4.78 -2.14
CA GLY A 37 -10.36 3.58 -2.64
C GLY A 37 -10.08 3.30 -4.11
N VAL A 38 -10.11 4.31 -4.98
CA VAL A 38 -9.76 4.17 -6.40
C VAL A 38 -8.29 3.78 -6.59
N SER A 39 -7.38 4.38 -5.82
CA SER A 39 -5.95 4.04 -5.84
C SER A 39 -5.68 2.59 -5.39
N VAL A 40 -6.28 2.16 -4.27
CA VAL A 40 -6.20 0.78 -3.77
C VAL A 40 -6.78 -0.20 -4.77
N ARG A 41 -7.93 0.09 -5.38
CA ARG A 41 -8.52 -0.79 -6.41
C ARG A 41 -7.62 -0.91 -7.64
N ASN A 42 -7.05 0.20 -8.13
CA ASN A 42 -6.16 0.18 -9.30
C ASN A 42 -4.91 -0.68 -9.02
N THR A 43 -4.27 -0.45 -7.88
CA THR A 43 -3.07 -1.17 -7.48
C THR A 43 -3.37 -2.64 -7.20
N PHE A 44 -4.50 -2.97 -6.56
CA PHE A 44 -4.94 -4.35 -6.33
C PHE A 44 -5.17 -5.12 -7.63
N LEU A 45 -5.88 -4.53 -8.60
CA LEU A 45 -6.10 -5.16 -9.90
C LEU A 45 -4.80 -5.33 -10.70
N LYS A 46 -3.84 -4.42 -10.55
CA LYS A 46 -2.50 -4.57 -11.14
C LYS A 46 -1.70 -5.67 -10.44
N PHE A 47 -1.77 -5.76 -9.12
CA PHE A 47 -1.09 -6.79 -8.34
C PHE A 47 -1.57 -8.20 -8.72
N GLN A 48 -2.88 -8.42 -8.86
CA GLN A 48 -3.44 -9.72 -9.28
C GLN A 48 -2.95 -10.17 -10.66
N ARG A 49 -2.58 -9.24 -11.54
CA ARG A 49 -2.06 -9.55 -12.89
C ARG A 49 -0.56 -9.84 -12.93
N ARG A 50 0.20 -9.51 -11.88
CA ARG A 50 1.68 -9.66 -11.83
C ARG A 50 2.16 -11.10 -11.58
N ARG A 51 1.39 -12.12 -11.97
CA ARG A 51 1.74 -13.54 -11.76
C ARG A 51 2.54 -14.18 -12.90
N ALA A 52 3.07 -13.41 -13.84
CA ALA A 52 3.95 -13.97 -14.87
C ALA A 52 5.37 -14.07 -14.29
N GLY A 53 5.82 -15.30 -14.01
CA GLY A 53 7.17 -15.59 -13.57
C GLY A 53 8.19 -15.07 -14.58
N GLU A 54 9.15 -14.29 -14.08
CA GLU A 54 10.24 -13.78 -14.90
C GLU A 54 11.17 -14.94 -15.29
N THR A 55 11.55 -15.01 -16.56
CA THR A 55 12.50 -16.00 -17.06
C THR A 55 13.83 -15.89 -16.30
N GLN A 56 14.36 -17.02 -15.85
CA GLN A 56 15.60 -17.09 -15.08
C GLN A 56 16.82 -16.63 -15.89
N VAL A 57 17.13 -15.32 -15.85
CA VAL A 57 18.38 -14.79 -16.39
C VAL A 57 19.31 -14.46 -15.24
N HIS A 58 20.39 -15.24 -15.10
CA HIS A 58 21.41 -14.99 -14.08
C HIS A 58 22.32 -13.84 -14.50
N TYR A 59 22.10 -12.66 -13.91
CA TYR A 59 22.97 -11.50 -14.12
C TYR A 59 24.08 -11.50 -13.07
N SER A 60 25.34 -11.36 -13.50
CA SER A 60 26.52 -11.37 -12.62
C SER A 60 26.54 -10.24 -11.58
N TYR A 61 25.71 -9.21 -11.77
CA TYR A 61 25.59 -8.07 -10.86
C TYR A 61 24.39 -8.15 -9.90
N LEU A 62 23.52 -9.16 -10.03
CA LEU A 62 22.42 -9.40 -9.10
C LEU A 62 22.82 -10.42 -8.02
N HIS A 63 22.15 -10.37 -6.86
CA HIS A 63 22.37 -11.27 -5.72
C HIS A 63 23.82 -11.36 -5.20
N ILE A 64 24.63 -10.31 -5.43
CA ILE A 64 25.98 -10.25 -4.88
C ILE A 64 25.89 -10.16 -3.35
N LYS A 65 26.55 -11.09 -2.66
CA LYS A 65 26.68 -11.09 -1.20
C LYS A 65 28.15 -11.24 -0.81
N PRO A 66 28.87 -10.12 -0.59
CA PRO A 66 30.28 -10.16 -0.23
C PRO A 66 30.50 -10.71 1.20
N LYS A 67 29.46 -10.67 2.05
CA LYS A 67 29.43 -11.27 3.39
C LYS A 67 28.07 -11.91 3.62
N PRO A 68 27.98 -13.06 4.31
CA PRO A 68 26.70 -13.64 4.70
C PRO A 68 25.92 -12.70 5.63
N PHE A 69 24.60 -12.76 5.54
CA PHE A 69 23.72 -12.03 6.45
C PHE A 69 23.85 -12.56 7.90
N PRO A 70 23.62 -11.72 8.92
CA PRO A 70 23.75 -12.10 10.32
C PRO A 70 22.55 -12.93 10.86
N TRP A 71 21.79 -13.62 10.01
CA TRP A 71 20.67 -14.46 10.41
C TRP A 71 20.64 -15.77 9.62
N GLU A 72 20.02 -16.77 10.23
CA GLU A 72 19.74 -18.11 9.68
C GLU A 72 20.88 -18.70 8.85
N ASP A 73 20.75 -18.75 7.52
CA ASP A 73 21.68 -19.37 6.59
C ASP A 73 22.66 -18.38 5.94
N GLY A 74 22.54 -17.09 6.27
CA GLY A 74 23.34 -16.02 5.70
C GLY A 74 23.06 -15.72 4.23
N ASN A 75 22.12 -16.42 3.59
CA ASN A 75 21.80 -16.30 2.18
C ASN A 75 20.35 -15.83 1.92
N HIS A 76 19.43 -15.87 2.88
CA HIS A 76 18.12 -15.24 2.68
C HIS A 76 18.13 -13.76 3.07
N THR A 77 17.39 -12.93 2.35
CA THR A 77 17.17 -11.53 2.77
C THR A 77 16.15 -11.47 3.91
N LEU A 78 16.06 -10.37 4.67
CA LEU A 78 15.08 -10.22 5.76
C LEU A 78 13.63 -10.37 5.29
N PHE A 79 13.34 -9.97 4.05
CA PHE A 79 12.03 -10.10 3.42
C PHE A 79 12.16 -11.01 2.20
N GLN A 80 12.67 -12.22 2.44
CA GLN A 80 12.73 -13.26 1.43
C GLN A 80 11.32 -13.70 1.04
N ASN A 81 11.08 -13.79 -0.26
CA ASN A 81 9.83 -14.30 -0.82
C ASN A 81 10.18 -15.38 -1.84
N PRO A 82 9.98 -16.68 -1.51
CA PRO A 82 10.34 -17.81 -2.37
C PRO A 82 9.84 -17.70 -3.81
N CYS A 83 8.64 -17.14 -4.00
CA CYS A 83 7.99 -17.05 -5.30
C CYS A 83 8.59 -15.97 -6.23
N VAL A 84 9.33 -14.98 -5.70
CA VAL A 84 9.76 -13.80 -6.47
C VAL A 84 11.23 -13.40 -6.24
N ASN A 85 11.78 -13.68 -5.07
CA ASN A 85 13.16 -13.37 -4.72
C ASN A 85 14.02 -14.62 -4.91
N ARG A 86 14.61 -14.76 -6.08
CA ARG A 86 15.52 -15.87 -6.38
C ARG A 86 16.85 -15.78 -5.62
N LEU A 87 17.40 -16.94 -5.31
CA LEU A 87 18.76 -17.10 -4.83
C LEU A 87 19.73 -17.22 -6.01
N PRO A 88 21.06 -17.09 -5.78
CA PRO A 88 22.06 -17.40 -6.79
C PRO A 88 21.93 -18.82 -7.37
N THR A 89 21.35 -19.76 -6.60
CA THR A 89 21.10 -21.15 -6.99
C THR A 89 19.80 -21.38 -7.77
N GLY A 90 18.88 -20.41 -7.82
CA GLY A 90 17.56 -20.55 -8.45
C GLY A 90 16.40 -20.01 -7.60
N PHE A 91 15.16 -20.25 -8.03
CA PHE A 91 13.99 -20.07 -7.16
C PHE A 91 13.89 -21.22 -6.16
N GLU A 92 13.27 -20.97 -5.02
CA GLU A 92 13.13 -21.99 -3.96
C GLU A 92 11.87 -22.85 -4.15
N ASP A 93 10.88 -22.37 -4.91
CA ASP A 93 9.60 -23.05 -5.18
C ASP A 93 9.61 -23.96 -6.43
N ASP A 94 10.79 -24.29 -6.96
CA ASP A 94 10.97 -25.26 -8.07
C ASP A 94 11.04 -26.72 -7.57
#